data_AF-A0A9D9BFD9-F1
#
_entry.id   AF-A0A9D9BFD9-F1
#
_cell.length_a   1.000
_cell.length_b   1.000
_cell.length_c   1.000
_cell.angle_alpha   90.00
_cell.angle_beta   90.00
_cell.angle_gamma   90.00
#
_symmetry.space_group_name_H-M   'P 1'
#
loop_
_entity.id
_entity.type
_entity.pdbx_description
1 polymer ?
#
loop_
_entity_poly.entity_id
_entity_poly.type
_entity_poly.pdbx_seq_one_letter_code
_entity_poly.pdbx_strand_id
1 'polypeptide(L)'
;MHWRQLLAGLVCACVFVWTTVPSSSHTPKFLETVQDHLQMIEDHGHSHGLELDLLWAMHGHQHDLADHDHNTADLVKSGPKSHLDFDKSSWRLPASDASSVLVFPPERPPRI
;
A
#
# COMPACT_ATOMS: atom_id res chain seq x y z
N MET A 1 -30.13 -9.50 -45.31
CA MET A 1 -28.84 -8.75 -45.18
C MET A 1 -28.76 -7.85 -43.93
N HIS A 2 -29.89 -7.48 -43.32
CA HIS A 2 -29.93 -6.53 -42.18
C HIS A 2 -29.51 -7.10 -40.82
N TRP A 3 -29.65 -8.40 -40.57
CA TRP A 3 -29.34 -8.99 -39.25
C TRP A 3 -27.84 -8.85 -38.86
N ARG A 4 -26.93 -8.97 -39.84
CA ARG A 4 -25.49 -8.78 -39.65
C ARG A 4 -25.16 -7.35 -39.25
N GLN A 5 -25.86 -6.37 -39.84
CA GLN A 5 -25.68 -4.95 -39.52
C GLN A 5 -26.23 -4.63 -38.12
N LEU A 6 -27.38 -5.21 -37.75
CA LEU A 6 -27.95 -5.06 -36.42
C LEU A 6 -27.04 -5.66 -35.33
N LEU A 7 -26.48 -6.85 -35.57
CA LEU A 7 -25.52 -7.46 -34.65
C LEU A 7 -24.23 -6.66 -34.55
N ALA A 8 -23.69 -6.18 -35.68
CA ALA A 8 -22.51 -5.33 -35.65
C ALA A 8 -22.76 -4.06 -34.84
N GLY A 9 -23.93 -3.42 -35.03
CA GLY A 9 -24.34 -2.25 -34.24
C GLY A 9 -24.47 -2.57 -32.75
N LEU A 10 -25.09 -3.69 -32.40
CA LEU A 10 -25.22 -4.14 -31.01
C LEU A 10 -23.85 -4.38 -30.37
N VAL A 11 -22.94 -5.08 -31.05
CA VAL A 11 -21.59 -5.34 -30.55
C VAL A 11 -20.82 -4.04 -30.36
N CYS A 12 -20.89 -3.10 -31.31
CA CYS A 12 -20.29 -1.78 -31.15
C CYS A 12 -20.83 -1.03 -29.93
N ALA A 13 -22.15 -1.07 -29.70
CA ALA A 13 -22.76 -0.45 -28.53
C ALA A 13 -22.31 -1.12 -27.23
N CYS A 14 -22.26 -2.46 -27.17
CA CYS A 14 -21.77 -3.19 -26.02
C CYS A 14 -20.30 -2.87 -25.71
N VAL A 15 -19.44 -2.80 -26.74
CA VAL A 15 -18.03 -2.44 -26.60
C VAL A 15 -17.91 -1.01 -26.07
N PHE A 16 -18.68 -0.06 -26.60
CA PHE A 16 -18.68 1.33 -26.14
C PHE A 16 -19.12 1.47 -24.69
N VAL A 17 -20.17 0.74 -24.28
CA VAL A 17 -20.58 0.70 -22.87
C VAL A 17 -19.49 0.08 -22.01
N TRP A 18 -18.92 -1.05 -22.43
CA TRP A 18 -17.86 -1.75 -21.71
C TRP A 18 -16.62 -0.90 -21.48
N THR A 19 -16.20 -0.08 -22.45
CA THR A 19 -15.03 0.78 -22.29
C THR A 19 -15.23 1.88 -21.25
N THR A 20 -16.48 2.26 -20.93
CA THR A 20 -16.77 3.29 -19.92
C THR A 20 -16.92 2.77 -18.50
N VAL A 21 -17.20 1.47 -18.31
CA VAL A 21 -17.41 0.84 -16.99
C VAL A 21 -16.18 0.93 -16.07
N PRO A 22 -14.93 0.70 -16.55
CA PRO A 22 -13.75 0.88 -15.72
C PRO A 22 -13.58 2.32 -15.22
N SER A 23 -13.99 3.30 -16.02
CA SER A 23 -13.87 4.73 -15.69
C SER A 23 -14.93 5.19 -14.68
N SER A 24 -16.14 4.63 -14.73
CA SER A 24 -17.21 4.97 -13.78
C SER A 24 -16.91 4.55 -12.35
N SER A 25 -16.01 3.58 -12.15
CA SER A 25 -15.62 3.06 -10.84
C SER A 25 -14.87 4.10 -9.98
N HIS A 26 -14.21 5.09 -10.61
CA HIS A 26 -13.46 6.15 -9.93
C HIS A 26 -14.15 7.52 -9.96
N THR A 27 -15.24 7.67 -10.74
CA THR A 27 -15.98 8.94 -10.85
C THR A 27 -16.55 9.44 -9.52
N PRO A 28 -17.09 8.59 -8.62
CA PRO A 28 -17.53 9.04 -7.29
C PRO A 28 -16.40 9.67 -6.48
N LYS A 29 -15.21 9.06 -6.52
CA LYS A 29 -14.04 9.52 -5.77
C LYS A 29 -13.50 10.85 -6.29
N PHE A 30 -13.59 11.10 -7.61
CA PHE A 30 -13.24 12.39 -8.20
C PHE A 30 -14.12 13.53 -7.68
N LEU A 31 -15.45 13.35 -7.67
CA LEU A 31 -16.38 14.38 -7.23
C LEU A 31 -16.24 14.67 -5.73
N GLU A 32 -16.09 13.63 -4.91
CA GLU A 32 -15.81 13.74 -3.48
C GLU A 32 -14.52 14.54 -3.21
N THR A 33 -13.44 14.21 -3.93
CA THR A 33 -12.15 14.91 -3.79
C THR A 33 -12.24 16.40 -4.16
N VAL A 34 -12.99 16.73 -5.21
CA VAL A 34 -13.23 18.13 -5.60
C VAL A 34 -14.00 18.86 -4.50
N GLN A 35 -15.00 18.21 -3.92
CA GLN A 35 -15.80 18.79 -2.84
C GLN A 35 -14.96 18.99 -1.57
N ASP A 36 -14.18 17.99 -1.16
CA ASP A 36 -13.28 18.06 0.00
C ASP A 36 -12.23 19.16 -0.16
N HIS A 37 -11.71 19.33 -1.38
CA HIS A 37 -10.77 20.40 -1.71
C HIS A 37 -11.40 21.79 -1.51
N LEU A 38 -12.63 21.98 -2.00
CA LEU A 38 -13.36 23.24 -1.83
C LEU A 38 -13.65 23.52 -0.36
N GLN A 39 -14.07 22.50 0.39
CA GLN A 39 -14.30 22.61 1.83
C GLN A 39 -13.01 22.95 2.58
N MET A 40 -11.87 22.37 2.20
CA MET A 40 -10.58 22.69 2.81
C MET A 40 -10.20 24.16 2.60
N ILE A 41 -10.41 24.69 1.41
CA ILE A 41 -10.19 26.12 1.14
C ILE A 41 -11.14 26.99 1.96
N GLU A 42 -12.41 26.60 2.10
CA GLU A 42 -13.40 27.34 2.88
C GLU A 42 -13.05 27.34 4.38
N ASP A 43 -12.76 26.17 4.94
CA ASP A 43 -12.53 26.00 6.38
C ASP A 43 -11.11 26.45 6.79
N HIS A 44 -10.11 26.27 5.93
CA HIS A 44 -8.68 26.45 6.26
C HIS A 44 -7.98 27.57 5.45
N GLY A 45 -8.65 28.17 4.46
CA GLY A 45 -8.12 29.28 3.65
C GLY A 45 -7.06 28.90 2.62
N HIS A 46 -6.65 27.63 2.57
CA HIS A 46 -5.67 27.10 1.61
C HIS A 46 -5.87 25.61 1.39
N SER A 47 -5.28 25.09 0.31
CA SER A 47 -5.22 23.66 0.01
C SER A 47 -3.79 23.24 -0.30
N HIS A 48 -3.55 21.94 -0.40
CA HIS A 48 -2.27 21.38 -0.86
C HIS A 48 -2.15 21.34 -2.39
N GLY A 49 -3.19 21.80 -3.10
CA GLY A 49 -3.30 21.80 -4.57
C GLY A 49 -4.19 20.68 -5.10
N LEU A 50 -5.20 21.05 -5.91
CA LEU A 50 -6.23 20.12 -6.41
C LEU A 50 -5.64 18.94 -7.19
N GLU A 51 -4.58 19.18 -7.95
CA GLU A 51 -3.90 18.14 -8.71
C GLU A 51 -3.33 17.04 -7.79
N LEU A 52 -2.73 17.42 -6.66
CA LEU A 52 -2.19 16.48 -5.70
C LEU A 52 -3.30 15.67 -5.01
N ASP A 53 -4.39 16.35 -4.65
CA ASP A 53 -5.55 15.72 -4.01
C ASP A 53 -6.20 14.70 -4.96
N LEU A 54 -6.36 15.05 -6.25
CA LEU A 54 -6.89 14.15 -7.28
C LEU A 54 -5.96 12.97 -7.57
N LEU A 55 -4.64 13.19 -7.61
CA LEU A 55 -3.66 12.12 -7.78
C LEU A 55 -3.71 11.13 -6.62
N TRP A 56 -3.77 11.61 -5.38
CA TRP A 56 -3.93 10.76 -4.19
C TRP A 56 -5.25 9.99 -4.20
N ALA A 57 -6.34 10.64 -4.60
CA ALA A 57 -7.63 10.00 -4.72
C ALA A 57 -7.62 8.87 -5.76
N MET A 58 -7.05 9.10 -6.95
CA MET A 58 -6.97 8.09 -8.01
C MET A 58 -5.98 6.97 -7.70
N HIS A 59 -4.89 7.25 -6.97
CA HIS A 59 -3.84 6.27 -6.65
C HIS A 59 -4.31 5.16 -5.70
N GLY A 60 -5.37 5.41 -4.92
CA GLY A 60 -6.00 4.39 -4.07
C GLY A 60 -5.21 4.07 -2.78
N HIS A 61 -5.92 3.72 -1.70
CA HIS A 61 -5.34 3.40 -0.39
C HIS A 61 -4.76 1.97 -0.29
N GLN A 62 -4.28 1.38 -1.37
CA GLN A 62 -3.71 0.02 -1.32
C GLN A 62 -2.38 -0.08 -0.55
N HIS A 63 -1.81 1.04 -0.09
CA HIS A 63 -0.59 1.04 0.72
C HIS A 63 -0.85 0.65 2.18
N ASP A 64 -2.05 0.91 2.72
CA ASP A 64 -2.40 0.54 4.11
C ASP A 64 -2.54 -0.98 4.29
N LEU A 65 -2.84 -1.73 3.21
CA LEU A 65 -2.87 -3.20 3.24
C LEU A 65 -1.48 -3.84 3.18
N ALA A 66 -0.47 -3.10 2.70
CA ALA A 66 0.89 -3.61 2.51
C ALA A 66 1.87 -3.16 3.60
N ASP A 67 1.58 -2.10 4.36
CA ASP A 67 2.45 -1.60 5.44
C ASP A 67 2.07 -2.12 6.83
N HIS A 68 1.07 -3.00 6.91
CA HIS A 68 0.82 -3.81 8.11
C HIS A 68 1.64 -5.10 8.12
N ASP A 69 2.95 -5.01 7.93
CA ASP A 69 3.86 -6.08 8.40
C ASP A 69 3.90 -6.00 9.93
N HIS A 70 2.91 -6.61 10.59
CA HIS A 70 3.07 -7.06 11.96
C HIS A 70 4.09 -8.18 11.97
N ASN A 71 5.39 -7.82 11.94
CA ASN A 71 6.45 -8.74 12.34
C ASN A 71 6.29 -8.98 13.85
N THR A 72 5.31 -9.79 14.23
CA THR A 72 5.14 -10.32 15.57
C THR A 72 6.37 -11.16 15.88
N ALA A 73 7.35 -10.50 16.48
CA ALA A 73 8.42 -11.07 17.27
C ALA A 73 9.27 -12.14 16.56
N ASP A 74 10.49 -11.76 16.19
CA ASP A 74 11.64 -12.66 16.19
C ASP A 74 11.68 -13.42 17.54
N LEU A 75 11.09 -14.61 17.59
CA LEU A 75 11.22 -15.50 18.73
C LEU A 75 12.61 -16.13 18.66
N VAL A 76 13.61 -15.39 19.14
CA VAL A 76 14.95 -15.93 19.39
C VAL A 76 14.79 -17.01 20.46
N LYS A 77 15.09 -18.25 20.09
CA LYS A 77 15.15 -19.37 21.05
C LYS A 77 16.16 -18.99 22.13
N SER A 78 15.69 -18.81 23.37
CA SER A 78 16.58 -18.52 24.50
C SER A 78 17.59 -19.65 24.66
N GLY A 79 18.85 -19.39 24.35
CA GLY A 79 19.97 -20.26 24.68
C GLY A 79 20.23 -20.28 26.19
N PRO A 80 21.07 -21.21 26.69
CA PRO A 80 21.44 -21.23 28.10
C PRO A 80 22.02 -19.88 28.51
N LYS A 81 21.41 -19.24 29.51
CA LYS A 81 21.87 -17.96 30.05
C LYS A 81 23.24 -18.16 30.70
N SER A 82 24.31 -17.81 30.00
CA SER A 82 25.61 -17.63 30.65
C SER A 82 25.51 -16.39 31.54
N HIS A 83 25.95 -16.52 32.80
CA HIS A 83 26.06 -15.40 33.72
C HIS A 83 27.23 -14.54 33.24
N LEU A 84 26.96 -13.61 32.33
CA LEU A 84 27.96 -12.68 31.80
C LEU A 84 27.89 -11.40 32.63
N ASP A 85 28.94 -11.15 33.40
CA ASP A 85 29.15 -9.87 34.05
C ASP A 85 29.27 -8.79 32.96
N PHE A 86 28.33 -7.84 32.96
CA PHE A 86 28.25 -6.77 31.96
C PHE A 86 29.36 -5.73 32.22
N ASP A 87 30.50 -5.86 31.53
CA ASP A 87 31.53 -4.82 31.42
C ASP A 87 31.43 -4.10 30.05
N LYS A 88 31.90 -2.86 29.93
CA LYS A 88 31.88 -2.06 28.68
C LYS A 88 32.53 -2.75 27.48
N SER A 89 33.39 -3.74 27.72
CA SER A 89 33.96 -4.61 26.68
C SER A 89 32.92 -5.55 26.02
N SER A 90 31.77 -5.81 26.65
CA SER A 90 30.69 -6.67 26.14
C SER A 90 29.81 -6.02 25.07
N TRP A 91 29.93 -4.70 24.85
CA TRP A 91 29.23 -3.99 23.77
C TRP A 91 29.63 -4.47 22.37
N ARG A 92 30.81 -5.08 22.25
CA ARG A 92 31.23 -5.74 21.02
C ARG A 92 30.80 -7.19 21.10
N LEU A 93 29.60 -7.49 20.60
CA LEU A 93 29.21 -8.86 20.31
C LEU A 93 30.22 -9.44 19.29
N PRO A 94 30.98 -10.50 19.61
CA PRO A 94 31.77 -11.18 18.61
C PRO A 94 30.80 -11.78 17.58
N ALA A 95 31.09 -11.61 16.28
CA ALA A 95 30.20 -12.05 15.21
C ALA A 95 29.83 -13.55 15.27
N SER A 96 30.59 -14.36 16.02
CA SER A 96 30.32 -15.78 16.24
C SER A 96 29.17 -16.07 17.23
N ASP A 97 28.78 -15.12 18.09
CA ASP A 97 27.69 -15.31 19.06
C ASP A 97 26.31 -14.95 18.49
N ALA A 98 26.26 -14.39 17.27
CA ALA A 98 25.02 -14.12 16.54
C ALA A 98 24.42 -15.37 15.87
N SER A 99 24.71 -16.57 16.41
CA SER A 99 24.04 -17.81 16.01
C SER A 99 22.69 -17.96 16.73
N SER A 100 21.87 -16.91 16.70
CA SER A 100 20.43 -17.13 16.85
C SER A 100 19.97 -17.75 15.55
N VAL A 101 19.90 -19.08 15.49
CA VAL A 101 19.21 -19.78 14.41
C VAL A 101 17.78 -19.28 14.42
N LEU A 102 17.47 -18.35 13.52
CA LEU A 102 16.11 -17.88 13.29
C LEU A 102 15.31 -19.11 12.89
N VAL A 103 14.34 -19.48 13.72
CA VAL A 103 13.44 -20.60 13.43
C VAL A 103 12.61 -20.27 12.17
N PHE A 104 12.37 -18.98 11.95
CA PHE A 104 11.73 -18.43 10.76
C PHE A 104 12.58 -17.27 10.24
N PRO A 105 13.43 -17.47 9.23
CA PRO A 105 14.17 -16.38 8.62
C PRO A 105 13.20 -15.40 7.93
N PRO A 106 13.48 -14.09 7.94
CA PRO A 106 12.66 -13.13 7.21
C PRO A 106 12.68 -13.45 5.71
N GLU A 107 11.50 -13.42 5.07
CA GLU A 107 11.39 -13.72 3.63
C GLU A 107 12.10 -12.69 2.74
N ARG A 108 12.45 -11.52 3.28
CA ARG A 108 13.14 -10.45 2.56
C ARG A 108 14.30 -9.88 3.40
N PRO A 109 15.38 -9.42 2.75
CA PRO A 109 16.49 -8.80 3.46
C PRO A 109 16.06 -7.50 4.16
N PRO A 110 16.78 -7.09 5.24
CA PRO A 110 16.55 -5.81 5.89
C PRO A 110 16.61 -4.67 4.87
N ARG A 111 15.61 -3.78 4.91
CA ARG A 111 15.65 -2.55 4.11
C ARG A 111 16.49 -1.53 4.87
N ILE A 112 17.51 -0.98 4.21
CA ILE A 112 18.35 0.14 4.67
C ILE A 112 17.73 1.46 4.26
#